data_AF-A0A8J7GWP6-F1
#
_entry.id   AF-A0A8J7GWP6-F1
#
_cell.length_a   1.000
_cell.length_b   1.000
_cell.length_c   1.000
_cell.angle_alpha   90.00
_cell.angle_beta   90.00
_cell.angle_gamma   90.00
#
_symmetry.space_group_name_H-M   'P 1'
#
loop_
_entity.id
_entity.type
_entity.pdbx_description
1 polymer ?
#
loop_
_entity_poly.entity_id
_entity_poly.type
_entity_poly.pdbx_seq_one_letter_code
_entity_poly.pdbx_strand_id
1 'polypeptide(L)' 'MSQEMSVTDAGQKADQLYVIMRLVEQFPDVLEDWEIKSIAKICSGLSSDLVCWIEEKERKDKEKP' A
#
# COMPACT_ATOMS: atom_id res chain seq x y z
N MET A 1 -5.70 -13.71 -14.55
CA MET A 1 -7.02 -13.17 -14.18
C MET A 1 -6.78 -12.11 -13.12
N SER A 2 -6.72 -10.83 -13.48
CA SER A 2 -6.69 -9.76 -12.48
C SER A 2 -8.07 -9.69 -11.85
N GLN A 3 -8.18 -10.06 -10.58
CA GLN A 3 -9.29 -9.54 -9.79
C GLN A 3 -9.07 -8.03 -9.71
N GLU A 4 -10.01 -7.26 -10.25
CA GLU A 4 -10.06 -5.81 -10.02
C GLU A 4 -10.09 -5.58 -8.51
N MET A 5 -9.07 -4.90 -8.00
CA MET A 5 -9.07 -4.50 -6.60
C MET A 5 -10.24 -3.54 -6.36
N SER A 6 -11.07 -3.78 -5.35
CA SER A 6 -12.19 -2.89 -5.03
C SER A 6 -11.71 -1.64 -4.27
N VAL A 7 -12.55 -0.61 -4.17
CA VAL A 7 -12.27 0.56 -3.31
C VAL A 7 -12.07 0.13 -1.85
N THR A 8 -12.83 -0.87 -1.39
CA THR A 8 -12.71 -1.41 -0.03
C THR A 8 -11.36 -2.07 0.18
N ASP A 9 -10.91 -2.90 -0.77
CA ASP A 9 -9.60 -3.58 -0.69
C ASP A 9 -8.44 -2.57 -0.72
N ALA A 10 -8.56 -1.54 -1.57
CA ALA A 10 -7.60 -0.43 -1.63
C ALA A 10 -7.57 0.34 -0.29
N GLY A 11 -8.74 0.62 0.32
CA GLY A 11 -8.82 1.23 1.64
C GLY A 11 -8.11 0.40 2.71
N GLN A 12 -8.33 -0.91 2.73
CA GLN A 12 -7.68 -1.81 3.69
C GLN A 12 -6.15 -1.83 3.53
N LYS A 13 -5.63 -1.86 2.29
CA LYS A 13 -4.19 -1.79 2.04
C LYS A 13 -3.60 -0.44 2.47
N ALA A 14 -4.31 0.66 2.26
CA ALA A 14 -3.89 1.98 2.70
C ALA A 14 -3.83 2.05 4.23
N ASP A 15 -4.83 1.52 4.92
CA ASP A 15 -4.86 1.44 6.38
C ASP A 15 -3.72 0.57 6.93
N GLN A 16 -3.45 -0.57 6.29
CA GLN A 16 -2.29 -1.42 6.64
C GLN A 16 -0.97 -0.65 6.52
N LEU A 17 -0.77 0.06 5.40
CA LEU A 17 0.43 0.86 5.18
C LEU A 17 0.56 1.96 6.25
N TYR A 18 -0.53 2.63 6.58
CA TYR A 18 -0.57 3.66 7.63
C TYR A 18 -0.19 3.09 9.00
N VAL A 19 -0.79 1.97 9.41
CA VAL A 19 -0.50 1.34 10.71
C VAL A 19 0.96 0.93 10.81
N ILE A 20 1.52 0.31 9.77
CA ILE A 20 2.93 -0.07 9.74
C ILE A 20 3.84 1.15 9.92
N MET A 21 3.57 2.23 9.17
CA MET A 21 4.35 3.47 9.27
C MET A 21 4.27 4.09 10.67
N ARG A 22 3.08 4.12 11.27
CA ARG A 22 2.90 4.63 12.65
C ARG A 22 3.66 3.80 13.68
N LEU A 23 3.72 2.47 13.52
CA LEU A 23 4.48 1.60 14.41
C LEU A 23 5.99 1.87 14.28
N VAL A 24 6.50 2.05 13.06
CA VAL A 24 7.91 2.40 12.82
C VAL A 24 8.25 3.76 13.43
N GLU A 25 7.38 4.76 13.26
CA GLU A 25 7.56 6.09 13.86
C GLU A 25 7.57 6.07 15.39
N GLN A 26 6.75 5.22 16.01
CA GLN A 26 6.65 5.13 17.46
C GLN A 26 7.82 4.38 18.10
N PHE A 27 8.45 3.45 17.36
CA PHE A 27 9.52 2.61 17.88
C PHE A 27 10.71 2.52 16.91
N PRO A 28 11.39 3.64 16.60
CA PRO A 28 12.46 3.65 15.60
C PRO A 28 13.71 2.89 16.07
N ASP A 29 14.00 2.88 17.37
CA ASP A 29 15.25 2.34 17.94
C ASP A 29 15.18 0.85 18.31
N VAL A 30 14.03 0.20 18.12
CA VAL A 30 13.83 -1.21 18.49
C VAL A 30 13.90 -2.17 17.31
N LEU A 31 14.05 -1.63 16.09
CA LEU A 31 14.03 -2.42 14.86
C LEU A 31 15.46 -2.77 14.44
N GLU A 32 15.70 -4.05 14.19
CA GLU A 32 16.94 -4.53 13.58
C GLU A 32 16.94 -4.27 12.06
N ASP A 33 18.13 -4.21 11.47
CA ASP A 33 18.31 -3.94 10.03
C ASP A 33 17.48 -4.87 9.12
N TRP A 34 17.30 -6.13 9.51
CA TRP A 34 16.50 -7.09 8.73
C TRP A 34 15.00 -6.84 8.86
N GLU A 35 14.54 -6.33 10.00
CA GLU A 35 13.14 -5.92 10.23
C GLU A 35 12.83 -4.69 9.39
N ILE A 36 13.72 -3.69 9.40
CA ILE A 36 13.61 -2.48 8.56
C ILE A 36 13.50 -2.86 7.08
N LYS A 37 14.37 -3.77 6.59
CA LYS A 37 14.31 -4.27 5.20
C LYS A 37 13.00 -4.99 4.89
N SER A 38 12.51 -5.79 5.83
CA SER A 38 11.26 -6.55 5.65
C SER A 38 10.05 -5.60 5.61
N ILE A 39 10.00 -4.62 6.51
CA ILE A 39 8.99 -3.57 6.53
C ILE A 39 9.02 -2.77 5.24
N ALA A 40 10.20 -2.30 4.79
CA ALA A 40 10.35 -1.57 3.54
C ALA A 40 9.80 -2.37 2.33
N LYS A 41 10.06 -3.68 2.29
CA LYS A 41 9.54 -4.57 1.25
C LYS A 41 8.01 -4.68 1.29
N ILE A 42 7.42 -4.82 2.48
CA ILE A 42 5.97 -4.86 2.65
C ILE A 42 5.35 -3.54 2.19
N CYS A 43 5.91 -2.41 2.62
CA CYS A 43 5.43 -1.08 2.26
C CYS A 43 5.53 -0.82 0.77
N SER A 44 6.61 -1.27 0.12
CA SER A 44 6.76 -1.19 -1.34
C SER A 44 5.68 -2.00 -2.07
N GLY A 45 5.36 -3.21 -1.60
CA GLY A 45 4.29 -4.02 -2.19
C GLY A 45 2.92 -3.36 -2.05
N LEU A 46 2.55 -2.95 -0.83
CA LEU A 46 1.27 -2.30 -0.55
C LEU A 46 1.10 -0.99 -1.34
N SER A 47 2.11 -0.14 -1.35
CA SER A 47 2.07 1.13 -2.09
C SER A 47 2.04 0.92 -3.60
N SER A 48 2.78 -0.06 -4.14
CA SER A 48 2.74 -0.38 -5.57
C SER A 48 1.36 -0.88 -6.00
N ASP A 49 0.72 -1.75 -5.23
CA ASP A 49 -0.63 -2.23 -5.52
C ASP A 49 -1.64 -1.07 -5.57
N LEU A 50 -1.54 -0.14 -4.61
CA LEU A 50 -2.39 1.05 -4.54
C LEU A 50 -2.17 1.98 -5.73
N VAL A 51 -0.92 2.27 -6.09
CA VAL A 51 -0.58 3.12 -7.24
C VAL A 51 -1.14 2.52 -8.52
N CYS A 52 -0.87 1.24 -8.79
CA CYS A 52 -1.40 0.54 -9.97
C CYS A 52 -2.94 0.64 -10.06
N TRP A 53 -3.62 0.49 -8.93
CA TRP A 53 -5.08 0.59 -8.90
C TRP A 53 -5.60 2.01 -9.10
N ILE A 54 -4.96 3.02 -8.50
CA ILE A 54 -5.32 4.42 -8.71
C ILE A 54 -5.19 4.76 -10.19
N GLU A 55 -4.07 4.40 -10.82
CA GLU A 55 -3.83 4.64 -12.25
C GLU A 55 -4.88 3.95 -13.14
N GLU A 56 -5.22 2.69 -12.84
CA GLU A 56 -6.24 1.96 -13.56
C GLU A 56 -7.64 2.58 -13.39
N LYS A 57 -7.97 3.02 -12.16
CA LYS A 57 -9.24 3.68 -11.86
C LYS A 57 -9.35 5.02 -12.58
N GLU A 58 -8.29 5.85 -12.53
CA GLU A 58 -8.26 7.12 -13.25
C GLU A 58 -8.41 6.95 -14.76
N ARG A 59 -7.77 5.93 -15.33
CA ARG A 59 -7.92 5.61 -16.76
C ARG A 59 -9.37 5.27 -17.10
N LYS A 60 -10.01 4.40 -16.31
CA LYS A 60 -11.42 4.02 -16.51
C LYS A 60 -12.40 5.18 -16.34
N ASP A 61 -12.14 6.08 -15.40
CA ASP A 61 -12.99 7.24 -15.20
C ASP A 61 -12.82 8.29 -16.32
N LYS A 62 -11.64 8.37 -16.97
CA LYS A 62 -11.42 9.20 -18.17
C LYS A 62 -12.05 8.61 -19.45
N GLU A 63 -12.23 7.29 -19.50
CA GLU A 63 -12.84 6.58 -20.64
C GLU A 63 -14.38 6.52 -20.57
N LYS A 64 -15.00 6.96 -19.46
CA LYS A 64 -16.46 7.12 -19.37
C LYS A 64 -16.91 8.36 -20.15
N PRO A 65 -17.90 8.23 -21.06
CA PRO A 65 -18.44 9.33 -21.86
C PRO A 65 -19.22 10.36 -21.04
#